data_AF-A0A6G0WMD6-F1
#
_entry.id   AF-A0A6G0WMD6-F1
#
_cell.length_a   1.000
_cell.length_b   1.000
_cell.length_c   1.000
_cell.angle_alpha   90.00
_cell.angle_beta   90.00
_cell.angle_gamma   90.00
#
_symmetry.space_group_name_H-M   'P 1'
#
loop_
_entity.id
_entity.type
_entity.pdbx_description
1 polymer ?
#
loop_
_entity_poly.entity_id
_entity_poly.type
_entity_poly.pdbx_seq_one_letter_code
_entity_poly.pdbx_strand_id
1 'polypeptide(L)' 'MKKALRRYWQTDFWREFFDTFLNISDCQNQPNLSHWGRKISVLLKEDPSRLRETCRLLRIQDETILQAPSF' A
#
# COMPACT_ATOMS: atom_id res chain seq x y z
N MET A 1 -27.96 -4.36 7.87
CA MET A 1 -27.10 -4.36 6.66
C MET A 1 -25.82 -5.13 6.97
N LYS A 2 -25.62 -6.33 6.40
CA LYS A 2 -24.36 -7.08 6.59
C LYS A 2 -23.27 -6.39 5.76
N LYS A 3 -22.25 -5.80 6.40
CA LYS A 3 -21.07 -5.28 5.70
C LYS A 3 -20.40 -6.46 5.00
N ALA A 4 -20.47 -6.51 3.67
CA ALA A 4 -19.71 -7.48 2.90
C ALA A 4 -18.23 -7.33 3.29
N LEU A 5 -17.60 -8.43 3.74
CA LEU A 5 -16.16 -8.49 3.92
C LEU A 5 -15.55 -8.18 2.54
N ARG A 6 -15.00 -6.97 2.39
CA ARG A 6 -14.35 -6.57 1.14
C ARG A 6 -13.22 -7.59 0.90
N ARG A 7 -13.27 -8.32 -0.21
CA ARG A 7 -12.06 -8.91 -0.82
C ARG A 7 -10.99 -7.83 -0.75
N TYR A 8 -9.82 -8.16 -0.20
CA TYR A 8 -8.77 -7.23 0.18
C TYR A 8 -8.66 -6.02 -0.78
N TRP A 9 -8.58 -4.82 -0.23
CA TRP A 9 -8.57 -3.59 -1.02
C TRP A 9 -7.51 -3.68 -2.11
N GLN A 10 -7.92 -3.50 -3.38
CA GLN A 10 -7.05 -3.54 -4.55
C GLN A 10 -6.26 -4.86 -4.70
N THR A 11 -6.91 -6.01 -4.44
CA THR A 11 -6.29 -7.36 -4.51
C THR A 11 -5.53 -7.60 -5.81
N ASP A 12 -6.09 -7.20 -6.96
CA ASP A 12 -5.49 -7.46 -8.26
C ASP A 12 -4.19 -6.66 -8.45
N PHE A 13 -4.20 -5.40 -8.03
CA PHE A 13 -2.99 -4.57 -8.01
C PHE A 13 -1.90 -5.19 -7.12
N TRP A 14 -2.25 -5.57 -5.89
CA TRP A 14 -1.28 -6.15 -4.95
C TRP A 14 -0.73 -7.49 -5.43
N ARG A 15 -1.56 -8.33 -6.06
CA ARG A 15 -1.11 -9.58 -6.65
C ARG A 15 -0.04 -9.33 -7.72
N GLU A 16 -0.31 -8.44 -8.67
CA GLU A 16 0.64 -8.11 -9.74
C GLU A 16 1.91 -7.46 -9.18
N PHE A 17 1.78 -6.58 -8.20
CA PHE A 17 2.90 -5.92 -7.53
C PHE A 17 3.82 -6.94 -6.87
N PHE A 18 3.28 -7.83 -6.03
CA PHE A 18 4.09 -8.82 -5.35
C PHE A 18 4.71 -9.83 -6.31
N ASP A 19 3.96 -10.26 -7.33
CA ASP A 19 4.51 -11.15 -8.36
C ASP A 19 5.71 -10.52 -9.06
N THR A 20 5.60 -9.26 -9.46
CA THR A 20 6.65 -8.55 -10.18
C THR A 20 7.91 -8.27 -9.35
N PHE A 21 7.75 -7.92 -8.07
CA PHE A 21 8.89 -7.55 -7.22
C PHE A 21 9.53 -8.73 -6.50
N LEU A 22 8.82 -9.85 -6.31
CA LEU A 22 9.35 -11.04 -5.65
C LEU A 22 9.89 -12.07 -6.65
N ASN A 23 9.41 -12.07 -7.90
CA ASN A 23 9.80 -13.04 -8.93
C ASN A 23 10.67 -12.41 -10.03
N ILE A 24 11.74 -11.73 -9.64
CA ILE A 24 12.71 -11.14 -10.59
C ILE A 24 13.62 -12.25 -11.12
N SER A 25 13.62 -12.46 -12.44
CA SER A 25 14.37 -13.56 -13.08
C SER A 25 15.89 -13.41 -12.96
N ASP A 26 16.39 -12.18 -13.08
CA ASP A 26 17.81 -11.85 -13.00
C ASP A 26 18.03 -10.34 -12.78
N CYS A 27 19.28 -9.96 -12.51
CA CYS A 27 19.65 -8.57 -12.21
C CYS A 27 19.53 -7.59 -13.39
N GLN A 28 19.38 -8.06 -14.63
CA GLN A 28 19.21 -7.22 -15.81
C GLN A 28 17.72 -6.91 -16.06
N ASN A 29 16.83 -7.79 -15.61
CA ASN A 29 15.38 -7.69 -15.76
C ASN A 29 14.70 -7.06 -14.54
N GLN A 30 15.24 -5.95 -14.06
CA GLN A 30 14.66 -5.26 -12.89
C GLN A 30 13.31 -4.59 -13.25
N PRO A 31 12.34 -4.62 -12.32
CA PRO A 31 11.05 -3.99 -12.55
C PRO A 31 11.20 -2.47 -12.64
N ASN A 32 10.46 -1.86 -13.58
CA ASN A 32 10.48 -0.42 -13.80
C ASN A 32 9.79 0.33 -12.64
N LEU A 33 10.59 0.90 -11.74
CA LEU A 33 10.09 1.62 -10.57
C LEU A 33 9.19 2.81 -10.91
N SER A 34 9.48 3.51 -12.01
CA SER A 34 8.68 4.65 -12.47
C SER A 34 7.28 4.24 -12.92
N HIS A 35 7.17 3.08 -13.58
CA HIS A 35 5.87 2.50 -13.96
C HIS A 35 5.02 2.20 -12.71
N TRP A 36 5.62 1.54 -11.72
CA TRP A 36 4.94 1.16 -10.48
C TRP A 36 4.57 2.37 -9.62
N GLY A 37 5.43 3.38 -9.54
CA GLY A 37 5.13 4.64 -8.86
C GLY A 37 3.91 5.35 -9.45
N ARG A 38 3.74 5.30 -10.78
CA ARG A 38 2.54 5.83 -11.45
C ARG A 38 1.30 5.01 -11.11
N LYS A 39 1.36 3.67 -11.16
CA LYS A 39 0.23 2.81 -10.79
C LYS A 39 -0.24 3.07 -9.35
N ILE A 40 0.68 3.14 -8.39
CA ILE A 40 0.37 3.47 -6.99
C ILE A 40 -0.27 4.85 -6.90
N SER A 41 0.28 5.85 -7.59
CA SER A 41 -0.27 7.21 -7.59
C SER A 41 -1.71 7.28 -8.12
N VAL A 42 -2.04 6.50 -9.15
CA VAL A 42 -3.41 6.39 -9.67
C VAL A 42 -4.32 5.73 -8.63
N LEU A 43 -3.91 4.60 -8.09
CA LEU A 43 -4.66 3.84 -7.10
C LEU A 43 -4.96 4.64 -5.82
N LEU A 44 -4.02 5.48 -5.38
CA LEU A 44 -4.24 6.38 -4.24
C LEU A 44 -5.19 7.55 -4.56
N LYS A 45 -5.27 7.97 -5.83
CA LYS A 45 -6.20 9.01 -6.29
C LYS A 45 -7.62 8.51 -6.50
N GLU A 46 -7.82 7.21 -6.69
CA GLU A 46 -9.15 6.59 -6.83
C GLU A 46 -9.99 6.69 -5.54
N ASP A 47 -9.34 6.70 -4.37
CA ASP A 47 -10.02 6.86 -3.07
C ASP A 47 -9.29 7.87 -2.16
N PRO A 48 -9.43 9.19 -2.42
CA PRO A 48 -8.80 10.23 -1.62
C PRO A 48 -9.27 10.24 -0.16
N SER A 49 -10.48 9.72 0.10
CA SER A 49 -11.04 9.65 1.45
C SER A 49 -10.30 8.62 2.31
N ARG A 50 -10.06 7.43 1.75
CA ARG A 50 -9.27 6.39 2.37
C ARG A 50 -7.82 6.80 2.53
N LEU A 51 -7.22 7.47 1.54
CA LEU A 51 -5.85 7.98 1.66
C LEU A 51 -5.72 8.92 2.87
N ARG A 52 -6.62 9.90 2.99
CA ARG A 52 -6.59 10.83 4.13
C ARG A 52 -6.75 10.11 5.47
N GLU A 53 -7.67 9.15 5.56
CA GLU A 53 -7.86 8.40 6.81
C GLU A 53 -6.64 7.52 7.13
N THR A 54 -6.05 6.85 6.16
CA THR A 54 -4.80 6.09 6.34
C THR A 54 -3.67 7.01 6.82
N CYS A 55 -3.47 8.18 6.21
CA CYS A 55 -2.48 9.15 6.66
C CYS A 55 -2.74 9.62 8.10
N ARG A 56 -4.01 9.85 8.47
CA ARG A 56 -4.39 10.22 9.83
C ARG A 56 -4.04 9.10 10.83
N LEU A 57 -4.38 7.86 10.51
CA LEU A 57 -4.11 6.70 11.36
C LEU A 57 -2.61 6.44 11.52
N LEU A 58 -1.82 6.55 10.45
CA LEU A 58 -0.36 6.43 10.50
C LEU A 58 0.25 7.49 11.42
N ARG A 59 -0.20 8.75 11.32
CA ARG A 59 0.29 9.82 12.19
C ARG A 59 0.01 9.55 13.67
N ILE A 60 -1.19 9.07 13.98
CA ILE A 60 -1.57 8.69 15.36
C ILE A 60 -0.69 7.53 15.85
N GLN A 61 -0.41 6.55 14.99
CA GLN A 61 0.47 5.44 15.33
C GLN A 61 1.89 5.91 15.64
N ASP A 62 2.47 6.78 14.81
CA ASP A 62 3.81 7.33 15.04
C ASP A 62 3.87 8.10 16.36
N GLU A 63 2.88 8.95 16.64
CA GLU A 63 2.76 9.68 17.91
C GLU A 63 2.66 8.71 19.11
N THR A 64 1.95 7.58 18.96
CA THR A 64 1.77 6.58 20.02
C THR A 64 3.05 5.76 20.25
N ILE A 65 3.76 5.38 19.19
CA ILE A 65 5.03 4.65 19.29
C ILE A 65 6.11 5.50 19.96
N LEU A 66 6.17 6.79 19.62
CA LEU A 66 7.13 7.73 20.23
C LEU A 66 6.83 8.02 21.70
N GLN A 67 5.59 7.84 22.15
CA GLN A 67 5.17 7.98 23.55
C GLN A 67 5.15 6.67 24.32
N ALA A 68 5.41 5.53 23.66
CA ALA A 68 5.47 4.25 24.33
C ALA A 68 6.71 4.23 25.27
N PRO A 69 6.55 3.88 26.56
CA PRO A 69 7.69 3.74 27.44
C PRO A 69 8.61 2.65 26.88
N SER A 70 9.88 2.99 26.71
CA SER A 70 10.92 2.02 26.39
C SER A 70 10.95 0.98 27.51
N PHE A 71 10.69 -0.29 27.17
CA PHE A 71 10.90 -1.42 28.08
C PHE A 71 12.39 -1.65 28.35
#